data_AF-A0A1C0VPN6-F1
#
_entry.id   AF-A0A1C0VPN6-F1
#
_cell.length_a   1.000
_cell.length_b   1.000
_cell.length_c   1.000
_cell.angle_alpha   90.00
_cell.angle_beta   90.00
_cell.angle_gamma   90.00
#
_symmetry.space_group_name_H-M   'P 1'
#
loop_
_entity.id
_entity.type
_entity.pdbx_description
1 polymer ?
#
loop_
_entity_poly.entity_id
_entity_poly.type
_entity_poly.pdbx_seq_one_letter_code
_entity_poly.pdbx_strand_id
1 'polypeptide(L)'
;MNLQDLVNHATDKNNFQTIQDYIYFSRNYLQFIITGLQARIVSQNENYYHFYQYQNDGYYNITRPINTHLMYDPETFDITSVQFMQILEQLRDRQLPDDNLRQVLVCSIYTLQQTIGATLDALPAGKSNQARKVNGDLFERLIRLLIVWIKFLSISSYIIN
;
A
#
# COMPACT_ATOMS: atom_id res chain seq x y z
N MET A 1 10.14 9.43 6.88
CA MET A 1 9.97 8.67 8.14
C MET A 1 11.11 7.67 8.27
N ASN A 2 11.59 7.41 9.49
CA ASN A 2 12.47 6.25 9.74
C ASN A 2 11.64 4.97 9.91
N LEU A 3 12.28 3.81 10.09
CA LEU A 3 11.57 2.54 10.22
C LEU A 3 10.67 2.50 11.46
N GLN A 4 11.13 3.00 12.60
CA GLN A 4 10.36 3.01 13.84
C GLN A 4 9.09 3.86 13.71
N ASP A 5 9.18 5.02 13.05
CA ASP A 5 8.03 5.88 12.75
C ASP A 5 7.02 5.12 11.88
N LEU A 6 7.50 4.44 10.83
CA LEU A 6 6.66 3.65 9.92
C LEU A 6 5.95 2.50 10.65
N VAL A 7 6.67 1.76 11.50
CA VAL A 7 6.10 0.67 12.31
C VAL A 7 5.04 1.22 13.27
N ASN A 8 5.33 2.30 13.98
CA ASN A 8 4.36 2.93 14.89
C ASN A 8 3.11 3.38 14.13
N HIS A 9 3.30 4.02 12.97
CA HIS A 9 2.20 4.46 12.13
C HIS A 9 1.35 3.29 11.60
N ALA A 10 1.98 2.23 11.09
CA ALA A 10 1.31 1.04 10.56
C ALA A 10 0.55 0.24 11.63
N THR A 11 1.05 0.21 12.87
CA THR A 11 0.41 -0.54 13.97
C THR A 11 -0.81 0.17 14.56
N ASP A 12 -0.87 1.50 14.50
CA ASP A 12 -2.05 2.25 14.87
C ASP A 12 -3.02 2.37 13.69
N LYS A 13 -4.04 1.52 13.71
CA LYS A 13 -5.09 1.49 12.69
C LYS A 13 -5.84 2.82 12.57
N ASN A 14 -5.79 3.70 13.57
CA ASN A 14 -6.49 4.98 13.47
C ASN A 14 -5.88 5.90 12.41
N ASN A 15 -4.64 5.66 12.00
CA ASN A 15 -3.96 6.42 10.96
C ASN A 15 -4.45 6.14 9.54
N PHE A 16 -5.35 5.16 9.33
CA PHE A 16 -5.80 4.73 8.01
C PHE A 16 -7.32 4.85 7.89
N GLN A 17 -7.85 6.07 7.74
CA GLN A 17 -9.30 6.32 7.64
C GLN A 17 -9.75 6.66 6.22
N THR A 18 -8.84 7.16 5.40
CA THR A 18 -9.08 7.64 4.04
C THR A 18 -8.10 6.99 3.07
N ILE A 19 -8.40 7.01 1.77
CA ILE A 19 -7.47 6.49 0.74
C ILE A 19 -6.16 7.29 0.75
N GLN A 20 -6.24 8.60 1.02
CA GLN A 20 -5.10 9.50 1.13
C GLN A 20 -4.14 9.08 2.24
N ASP A 21 -4.64 8.53 3.35
CA ASP A 21 -3.78 8.04 4.43
C ASP A 21 -2.91 6.87 3.97
N TYR A 22 -3.48 5.94 3.18
CA TYR A 22 -2.71 4.85 2.58
C TYR A 22 -1.67 5.39 1.60
N ILE A 23 -2.05 6.34 0.73
CA ILE A 23 -1.11 6.98 -0.22
C ILE A 23 0.03 7.66 0.54
N TYR A 24 -0.29 8.41 1.59
CA TYR A 24 0.70 9.09 2.43
C TYR A 24 1.66 8.09 3.06
N PHE A 25 1.14 7.00 3.64
CA PHE A 25 1.97 5.96 4.24
C PHE A 25 2.89 5.31 3.20
N SER A 26 2.34 4.89 2.06
CA SER A 26 3.11 4.25 0.99
C SER A 26 4.23 5.15 0.46
N ARG A 27 3.95 6.43 0.25
CA ARG A 27 4.98 7.41 -0.14
C ARG A 27 6.13 7.44 0.86
N ASN A 28 5.82 7.51 2.16
CA ASN A 28 6.85 7.54 3.20
C ASN A 28 7.66 6.25 3.27
N TYR A 29 7.02 5.09 3.11
CA TYR A 29 7.71 3.81 3.07
C TYR A 29 8.61 3.68 1.83
N LEU A 30 8.10 4.07 0.66
CA LEU A 30 8.86 4.06 -0.59
C LEU A 30 10.11 4.93 -0.52
N GLN A 31 9.99 6.13 0.08
CA GLN A 31 11.15 7.00 0.33
C GLN A 31 12.14 6.37 1.32
N PHE A 32 11.65 5.73 2.39
CA PHE A 32 12.51 5.05 3.36
C PHE A 32 13.36 3.94 2.71
N ILE A 33 12.79 3.10 1.85
CA ILE A 33 13.51 1.96 1.27
C ILE A 33 14.59 2.32 0.24
N ILE A 34 14.74 3.61 -0.13
CA ILE A 34 15.85 4.06 -0.97
C ILE A 34 17.18 3.87 -0.23
N THR A 35 17.23 4.24 1.06
CA THR A 35 18.47 4.27 1.85
C THR A 35 18.39 3.53 3.18
N GLY A 36 17.19 3.19 3.66
CA GLY A 36 16.96 2.62 4.98
C GLY A 36 17.14 1.10 5.08
N LEU A 37 17.44 0.41 3.99
CA LEU A 37 17.58 -1.05 3.97
C LEU A 37 19.02 -1.50 4.23
N GLN A 38 19.18 -2.64 4.88
CA GLN A 38 20.47 -3.34 4.99
C GLN A 38 20.85 -3.98 3.65
N ALA A 39 19.90 -4.64 3.01
CA ALA A 39 20.11 -5.34 1.74
C ALA A 39 18.79 -5.51 0.97
N ARG A 40 18.93 -5.69 -0.35
CA ARG A 40 17.85 -6.16 -1.24
C ARG A 40 18.25 -7.54 -1.77
N ILE A 41 17.43 -8.54 -1.48
CA ILE A 41 17.64 -9.93 -1.89
C ILE A 41 16.71 -10.22 -3.06
N VAL A 42 17.24 -10.77 -4.15
CA VAL A 42 16.48 -11.10 -5.35
C VAL A 42 16.24 -12.61 -5.38
N SER A 43 15.00 -13.03 -5.62
CA SER A 43 14.66 -14.45 -5.82
C SER A 43 15.41 -15.01 -7.03
N GLN A 44 15.90 -16.26 -6.95
CA GLN A 44 16.73 -16.85 -8.01
C GLN A 44 15.93 -17.33 -9.23
N ASN A 45 14.70 -17.82 -9.01
CA ASN A 45 13.87 -18.39 -10.09
C ASN A 45 12.95 -17.34 -10.72
N GLU A 46 12.51 -16.38 -9.91
CA GLU A 46 11.56 -15.35 -10.30
C GLU A 46 12.13 -13.98 -9.89
N ASN A 47 13.07 -13.48 -10.69
CA ASN A 47 13.88 -12.30 -10.33
C ASN A 47 13.08 -11.01 -10.13
N TYR A 48 11.79 -11.01 -10.48
CA TYR A 48 10.86 -9.92 -10.21
C TYR A 48 10.28 -9.97 -8.78
N TYR A 49 10.62 -10.98 -7.97
CA TYR A 49 10.37 -10.98 -6.53
C TYR A 49 11.62 -10.57 -5.78
N HIS A 50 11.49 -9.46 -5.06
CA HIS A 50 12.51 -8.93 -4.16
C HIS A 50 12.08 -9.10 -2.70
N PHE A 51 13.06 -9.24 -1.82
CA PHE A 51 12.90 -9.23 -0.38
C PHE A 51 13.79 -8.13 0.20
N TYR A 52 13.24 -7.32 1.10
CA TYR A 52 14.00 -6.24 1.73
C TYR A 52 14.42 -6.70 3.12
N GLN A 53 15.71 -6.59 3.41
CA GLN A 53 16.24 -6.83 4.74
C GLN A 53 16.37 -5.48 5.46
N TYR A 54 15.73 -5.36 6.62
CA TYR A 54 15.87 -4.18 7.47
C TYR A 54 17.20 -4.18 8.21
N GLN A 55 17.55 -3.03 8.79
CA GLN A 55 18.73 -2.91 9.65
C GLN A 55 18.41 -3.44 11.06
N ASN A 56 19.27 -3.14 12.04
CA ASN A 56 19.10 -3.58 13.42
C ASN A 56 17.81 -3.06 14.08
N ASP A 57 17.32 -1.88 13.67
CA ASP A 57 16.07 -1.26 14.10
C ASP A 57 14.82 -1.98 13.58
N GLY A 58 14.98 -2.88 12.60
CA GLY A 58 13.98 -3.86 12.16
C GLY A 58 14.37 -5.31 12.46
N TYR A 59 15.25 -5.54 13.43
CA TYR A 59 15.72 -6.86 13.87
C TYR A 59 16.37 -7.71 12.77
N TYR A 60 16.88 -7.08 11.71
CA TYR A 60 17.33 -7.76 10.49
C TYR A 60 16.26 -8.64 9.83
N ASN A 61 14.99 -8.40 10.15
CA ASN A 61 13.88 -9.11 9.56
C ASN A 61 13.83 -8.86 8.05
N ILE A 62 13.31 -9.86 7.37
CA ILE A 62 13.12 -9.84 5.92
C ILE A 62 11.64 -9.69 5.65
N THR A 63 11.30 -8.80 4.74
CA THR A 63 9.91 -8.63 4.30
C THR A 63 9.39 -9.89 3.64
N ARG A 64 8.07 -10.03 3.57
CA ARG A 64 7.41 -10.88 2.56
C ARG A 64 7.90 -10.53 1.14
N PRO A 65 7.72 -11.43 0.15
CA PRO A 65 8.10 -11.14 -1.23
C PRO A 65 7.37 -9.92 -1.77
N ILE A 66 8.10 -9.07 -2.50
CA ILE A 66 7.61 -7.88 -3.17
C ILE A 66 7.77 -8.08 -4.68
N ASN A 67 6.67 -8.01 -5.42
CA ASN A 67 6.68 -8.08 -6.87
C ASN A 67 7.04 -6.70 -7.46
N THR A 68 8.21 -6.60 -8.09
CA THR A 68 8.75 -5.36 -8.66
C THR A 68 8.07 -4.91 -9.95
N HIS A 69 7.28 -5.78 -10.60
CA HIS A 69 6.42 -5.37 -11.71
C HIS A 69 5.14 -4.69 -11.21
N LEU A 70 4.79 -4.83 -9.93
CA LEU A 70 3.55 -4.30 -9.35
C LEU A 70 3.80 -3.15 -8.38
N MET A 71 4.82 -3.24 -7.53
CA MET A 71 5.13 -2.17 -6.57
C MET A 71 5.86 -1.03 -7.26
N TYR A 72 5.32 0.18 -7.15
CA TYR A 72 5.96 1.36 -7.70
C TYR A 72 7.22 1.74 -6.95
N ASP A 73 8.18 2.32 -7.68
CA ASP A 73 9.24 3.12 -7.08
C ASP A 73 8.68 4.49 -6.60
N PRO A 74 9.45 5.25 -5.80
CA PRO A 74 8.96 6.49 -5.20
C PRO A 74 8.60 7.58 -6.22
N GLU A 75 9.39 7.72 -7.29
CA GLU A 75 9.18 8.76 -8.31
C GLU A 75 7.93 8.44 -9.13
N THR A 76 7.78 7.19 -9.56
CA THR A 76 6.61 6.72 -10.29
C THR A 76 5.36 6.83 -9.42
N PHE A 77 5.44 6.49 -8.12
CA PHE A 77 4.30 6.53 -7.21
C PHE A 77 3.75 7.95 -7.01
N ASP A 78 4.60 8.97 -7.00
CA ASP A 78 4.15 10.35 -6.88
C ASP A 78 3.24 10.78 -8.03
N ILE A 79 3.54 10.32 -9.24
CA ILE A 79 2.72 10.58 -10.42
C ILE A 79 1.48 9.68 -10.44
N THR A 80 1.67 8.37 -10.24
CA THR A 80 0.58 7.39 -10.38
C THR A 80 -0.44 7.48 -9.25
N SER A 81 -0.06 7.95 -8.06
CA SER A 81 -1.03 8.19 -6.97
C SER A 81 -2.07 9.28 -7.31
N VAL A 82 -1.67 10.31 -8.08
CA VAL A 82 -2.59 11.33 -8.59
C VAL A 82 -3.50 10.73 -9.66
N GLN A 83 -2.92 9.98 -10.61
CA GLN A 83 -3.69 9.29 -11.65
C GLN A 83 -4.66 8.27 -11.06
N PHE A 84 -4.27 7.56 -10.01
CA PHE A 84 -5.10 6.62 -9.29
C PHE A 84 -6.37 7.29 -8.75
N MET A 85 -6.24 8.47 -8.11
CA MET A 85 -7.39 9.22 -7.63
C MET A 85 -8.32 9.67 -8.78
N GLN A 86 -7.75 10.11 -9.91
CA GLN A 86 -8.53 10.46 -11.10
C GLN A 86 -9.28 9.25 -11.69
N ILE A 87 -8.65 8.07 -11.71
CA ILE A 87 -9.29 6.82 -12.14
C ILE A 87 -10.43 6.45 -11.19
N LEU A 88 -10.26 6.63 -9.88
CA LEU A 88 -11.34 6.40 -8.92
C LEU A 88 -12.52 7.35 -9.12
N GLU A 89 -12.28 8.59 -9.53
CA GLU A 89 -13.33 9.54 -9.94
C GLU A 89 -14.04 9.08 -11.21
N GLN A 90 -13.32 8.66 -12.25
CA GLN A 90 -13.92 8.10 -13.48
C GLN A 90 -14.78 6.86 -13.20
N LEU A 91 -14.27 5.96 -12.35
CA LEU A 91 -14.99 4.76 -11.92
C LEU A 91 -16.25 5.11 -11.13
N ARG A 92 -16.18 6.16 -10.29
CA ARG A 92 -17.36 6.69 -9.60
C ARG A 92 -18.41 7.11 -10.63
N ASP A 93 -18.01 7.77 -11.70
CA ASP A 93 -18.89 8.22 -12.79
C ASP A 93 -19.26 7.12 -13.81
N ARG A 94 -19.04 5.85 -13.45
CA ARG A 94 -19.35 4.63 -14.24
C ARG A 94 -18.58 4.51 -15.56
N GLN A 95 -17.47 5.21 -15.69
CA GLN A 95 -16.57 5.06 -16.82
C GLN A 95 -15.61 3.91 -16.54
N LEU A 96 -15.59 2.92 -17.44
CA LEU A 96 -14.67 1.81 -17.32
C LEU A 96 -13.28 2.25 -17.81
N PRO A 97 -12.22 2.06 -17.01
CA PRO A 97 -10.86 2.33 -17.45
C PRO A 97 -10.46 1.37 -18.57
N ASP A 98 -9.63 1.87 -19.48
CA ASP A 98 -8.90 1.03 -20.43
C ASP A 98 -7.86 0.13 -19.71
N ASP A 99 -7.15 -0.69 -20.49
CA ASP A 99 -6.18 -1.64 -19.92
C ASP A 99 -4.99 -0.94 -19.23
N ASN A 100 -4.56 0.23 -19.72
CA ASN A 100 -3.47 0.98 -19.10
C ASN A 100 -3.90 1.55 -17.75
N LEU A 101 -5.10 2.14 -17.68
CA LEU A 101 -5.67 2.66 -16.45
C LEU A 101 -5.99 1.53 -15.44
N ARG A 102 -6.40 0.35 -15.94
CA ARG A 102 -6.54 -0.85 -15.12
C ARG A 102 -5.21 -1.25 -14.48
N GLN A 103 -4.11 -1.20 -15.23
CA GLN A 103 -2.78 -1.48 -14.69
C GLN A 103 -2.41 -0.49 -13.59
N VAL A 104 -2.69 0.81 -13.78
CA VAL A 104 -2.46 1.82 -12.73
C VAL A 104 -3.26 1.50 -11.47
N LEU A 105 -4.52 1.09 -11.60
CA LEU A 105 -5.37 0.69 -10.47
C LEU A 105 -4.76 -0.50 -9.71
N VAL A 106 -4.38 -1.56 -10.42
CA VAL A 106 -3.82 -2.79 -9.82
C VAL A 106 -2.49 -2.51 -9.11
N CYS A 107 -1.55 -1.85 -9.78
CA CYS A 107 -0.25 -1.52 -9.20
C CYS A 107 -0.38 -0.55 -8.02
N SER A 108 -1.31 0.40 -8.07
CA SER A 108 -1.56 1.32 -6.95
C SER A 108 -2.08 0.56 -5.74
N ILE A 109 -3.14 -0.25 -5.88
CA ILE A 109 -3.71 -1.04 -4.79
C ILE A 109 -2.65 -2.00 -4.21
N TYR A 110 -1.87 -2.66 -5.08
CA TYR A 110 -0.78 -3.52 -4.66
C TYR A 110 0.24 -2.74 -3.82
N THR A 111 0.70 -1.58 -4.29
CA THR A 111 1.64 -0.72 -3.57
C THR A 111 1.09 -0.29 -2.21
N LEU A 112 -0.17 0.15 -2.14
CA LEU A 112 -0.82 0.55 -0.88
C LEU A 112 -0.80 -0.58 0.16
N GLN A 113 -1.11 -1.81 -0.27
CA GLN A 113 -1.16 -2.96 0.63
C GLN A 113 0.23 -3.48 0.99
N GLN A 114 1.12 -3.55 0.00
CA GLN A 114 2.42 -4.18 0.15
C GLN A 114 3.35 -3.34 1.02
N THR A 115 3.28 -2.02 0.93
CA THR A 115 4.07 -1.12 1.81
C THR A 115 3.71 -1.29 3.29
N ILE A 116 2.43 -1.42 3.63
CA ILE A 116 1.96 -1.73 5.00
C ILE A 116 2.45 -3.11 5.42
N GLY A 117 2.22 -4.11 4.56
CA GLY A 117 2.62 -5.48 4.82
C GLY A 117 4.11 -5.61 5.12
N ALA A 118 4.94 -5.04 4.26
CA ALA A 118 6.39 -5.04 4.41
C ALA A 118 6.80 -4.34 5.71
N THR A 119 6.25 -3.16 6.01
CA THR A 119 6.53 -2.45 7.27
C THR A 119 6.23 -3.31 8.50
N LEU A 120 5.09 -4.01 8.51
CA LEU A 120 4.70 -4.86 9.64
C LEU A 120 5.60 -6.10 9.80
N ASP A 121 6.34 -6.49 8.76
CA ASP A 121 7.34 -7.57 8.84
C ASP A 121 8.58 -7.12 9.64
N ALA A 122 8.78 -5.82 9.88
CA ALA A 122 9.83 -5.29 10.77
C ALA A 122 9.52 -5.47 12.26
N LEU A 123 8.31 -5.90 12.64
CA LEU A 123 7.96 -6.12 14.04
C LEU A 123 8.81 -7.25 14.65
N PRO A 124 9.17 -7.15 15.95
CA PRO A 124 10.02 -8.15 16.60
C PRO A 124 9.39 -9.54 16.61
N ALA A 125 10.24 -10.55 16.77
CA ALA A 125 9.83 -11.93 17.02
C ALA A 125 8.77 -12.01 18.14
N GLY A 126 7.76 -12.85 17.93
CA GLY A 126 6.60 -12.96 18.82
C GLY A 126 5.42 -12.01 18.48
N LYS A 127 5.61 -11.01 17.62
CA LYS A 127 4.51 -10.12 17.14
C LYS A 127 3.90 -10.51 15.79
N SER A 128 4.24 -11.68 15.24
CA SER A 128 3.70 -12.15 13.95
C SER A 128 2.17 -12.20 13.89
N ASN A 129 1.51 -12.59 15.00
CA ASN A 129 0.04 -12.60 15.07
C ASN A 129 -0.55 -11.19 15.01
N GLN A 130 0.09 -10.21 15.67
CA GLN A 130 -0.30 -8.81 15.59
C GLN A 130 -0.11 -8.28 14.17
N ALA A 131 1.06 -8.53 13.55
CA ALA A 131 1.35 -8.13 12.17
C ALA A 131 0.28 -8.64 11.19
N ARG A 132 -0.05 -9.94 11.26
CA ARG A 132 -1.07 -10.56 10.41
C ARG A 132 -2.46 -9.93 10.60
N LYS A 133 -2.85 -9.70 11.86
CA LYS A 133 -4.17 -9.12 12.19
C LYS A 133 -4.28 -7.66 11.72
N VAL A 134 -3.29 -6.83 12.03
CA VAL A 134 -3.27 -5.42 11.60
C VAL A 134 -3.26 -5.33 10.08
N ASN A 135 -2.42 -6.12 9.40
CA ASN A 135 -2.36 -6.13 7.94
C ASN A 135 -3.71 -6.55 7.31
N GLY A 136 -4.36 -7.59 7.85
CA GLY A 136 -5.67 -8.03 7.38
C GLY A 136 -6.76 -6.97 7.58
N ASP A 137 -6.83 -6.37 8.77
CA ASP A 137 -7.79 -5.31 9.09
C ASP A 137 -7.61 -4.09 8.16
N LEU A 138 -6.37 -3.68 7.90
CA LEU A 138 -6.07 -2.53 7.02
C LEU A 138 -6.31 -2.84 5.56
N PHE A 139 -6.05 -4.07 5.10
CA PHE A 139 -6.43 -4.53 3.77
C PHE A 139 -7.95 -4.46 3.57
N GLU A 140 -8.71 -5.03 4.50
CA GLU A 140 -10.18 -5.04 4.42
C GLU A 140 -10.72 -3.61 4.40
N ARG A 141 -10.19 -2.74 5.26
CA ARG A 141 -10.61 -1.34 5.31
C ARG A 141 -10.30 -0.61 4.01
N LEU A 142 -9.12 -0.80 3.41
CA LEU A 142 -8.79 -0.20 2.11
C LEU A 142 -9.81 -0.61 1.05
N ILE A 143 -10.12 -1.91 0.95
CA ILE A 143 -11.10 -2.40 -0.02
C ILE A 143 -12.49 -1.79 0.24
N ARG A 144 -12.93 -1.69 1.51
CA ARG A 144 -14.18 -1.02 1.88
C ARG A 144 -14.18 0.44 1.44
N LEU A 145 -13.09 1.18 1.67
CA LEU A 145 -12.96 2.59 1.26
C LEU A 145 -13.05 2.73 -0.26
N LEU A 146 -12.35 1.89 -1.02
CA LEU A 146 -12.40 1.89 -2.49
C LEU A 146 -13.82 1.59 -3.01
N ILE A 147 -14.49 0.58 -2.45
CA ILE A 147 -15.87 0.24 -2.82
C ILE A 147 -16.83 1.39 -2.51
N VAL A 148 -16.73 1.99 -1.32
CA VAL A 148 -17.59 3.11 -0.91
C VAL A 148 -17.36 4.32 -1.81
N TRP A 149 -16.10 4.63 -2.13
CA TRP A 149 -15.74 5.73 -3.03
C TRP A 149 -16.41 5.57 -4.40
N ILE A 150 -16.28 4.38 -5.00
CA ILE A 150 -16.86 4.08 -6.31
C ILE A 150 -18.40 4.06 -6.25
N LYS A 151 -18.99 3.58 -5.16
CA LYS A 151 -20.45 3.43 -5.00
C LYS A 151 -21.20 4.71 -4.62
N PHE A 152 -20.55 5.85 -4.39
CA PHE A 152 -21.20 7.07 -3.88
C PHE A 152 -22.29 7.70 -4.81
N LEU A 153 -22.72 7.01 -5.87
CA LEU A 153 -23.79 7.39 -6.79
C LEU A 153 -25.14 6.66 -6.61
N SER A 154 -25.38 5.89 -5.53
CA SER A 154 -26.68 5.21 -5.36
C SER A 154 -27.67 5.89 -4.39
N ILE A 155 -27.30 6.98 -3.70
CA ILE A 155 -28.18 7.60 -2.68
C ILE A 155 -28.50 9.07 -3.00
N SER A 156 -27.61 9.81 -3.65
CA SER A 156 -27.85 11.24 -3.93
C SER A 156 -28.92 11.50 -5.01
N SER A 157 -29.25 10.51 -5.84
CA SER A 157 -30.29 10.59 -6.87
C SER A 157 -31.69 10.18 -6.39
N TYR A 158 -31.84 9.78 -5.12
CA TYR A 158 -33.13 9.40 -4.52
C TYR A 158 -33.62 10.37 -3.41
N ILE A 159 -32.86 11.44 -3.10
CA ILE A 159 -33.24 12.43 -2.06
C ILE A 159 -33.68 13.78 -2.69
N ILE A 160 -33.63 13.91 -4.01
CA ILE A 160 -34.18 15.07 -4.73
C ILE A 160 -35.13 14.57 -5.82
N ASN A 161 -36.33 14.15 -5.39
CA ASN A 161 -37.58 14.18 -6.16
C ASN A 161 -38.75 14.06 -5.19
#